data_AF-A0A9Q4NSA0-F1
#
_entry.id   AF-A0A9Q4NSA0-F1
#
_cell.length_a   1.000
_cell.length_b   1.000
_cell.length_c   1.000
_cell.angle_alpha   90.00
_cell.angle_beta   90.00
_cell.angle_gamma   90.00
#
_symmetry.space_group_name_H-M   'P 1'
#
loop_
_entity.id
_entity.type
_entity.pdbx_description
1 polymer ?
#
loop_
_entity_poly.entity_id
_entity_poly.type
_entity_poly.pdbx_seq_one_letter_code
_entity_poly.pdbx_strand_id
1 'polypeptide(L)'
;MTFLHLTTDTAPAARSCIRSFTTLPTAQLSPSRSASALASLQDTEHLLVDDCTSRLDTHLHEVAAFASEVEQADARFGKELAP
;
A
#
# COMPACT_ATOMS: atom_id res chain seq x y z
N MET A 1 4.92 39.34 -38.65
CA MET A 1 5.03 38.26 -37.64
C MET A 1 5.75 37.09 -38.30
N THR A 2 7.04 36.96 -38.06
CA THR A 2 7.90 35.98 -38.72
C THR A 2 8.01 34.76 -37.82
N PHE A 3 7.30 33.68 -38.13
CA PHE A 3 7.44 32.42 -37.41
C PHE A 3 8.65 31.66 -37.96
N LEU A 4 9.60 31.32 -37.08
CA LEU A 4 10.71 30.43 -37.40
C LEU A 4 10.15 29.03 -37.63
N HIS A 5 10.05 28.63 -38.89
CA HIS A 5 9.64 27.29 -39.29
C HIS A 5 10.78 26.32 -39.00
N LEU A 6 10.67 25.56 -37.90
CA LEU A 6 11.69 24.60 -37.47
C LEU A 6 11.69 23.38 -38.42
N THR A 7 12.44 23.49 -39.51
CA THR A 7 12.81 22.37 -40.38
C THR A 7 14.03 21.64 -39.79
N THR A 8 14.26 20.39 -40.19
CA THR A 8 15.42 19.58 -39.76
C THR A 8 16.77 20.28 -39.99
N ASP A 9 16.87 21.15 -40.99
CA ASP A 9 18.09 21.92 -41.28
C ASP A 9 18.29 23.11 -40.35
N THR A 10 17.19 23.70 -39.83
CA THR A 10 17.23 24.81 -38.87
C THR A 10 17.31 24.34 -37.42
N ALA A 11 17.03 23.06 -37.16
CA ALA A 11 17.05 22.46 -35.83
C ALA A 11 18.44 22.51 -35.14
N PRO A 12 19.59 22.29 -35.83
CA PRO A 12 20.90 22.41 -35.20
C PRO A 12 21.22 23.84 -34.75
N ALA A 13 20.90 24.83 -35.59
CA ALA A 13 21.10 26.24 -35.26
C ALA A 13 20.20 26.67 -34.09
N ALA A 14 18.92 26.29 -34.12
CA ALA A 14 18.01 26.56 -33.00
C ALA A 14 18.49 25.89 -31.70
N ARG A 15 18.96 24.64 -31.76
CA ARG A 15 19.53 23.93 -30.58
C ARG A 15 20.79 24.59 -30.05
N SER A 16 21.66 25.11 -30.93
CA SER A 16 22.87 25.83 -30.49
C SER A 16 22.59 27.14 -29.74
N CYS A 17 21.40 27.72 -29.94
CA CYS A 17 20.94 28.92 -29.25
C CYS A 17 20.23 28.61 -27.91
N ILE A 18 19.86 27.35 -27.65
CA ILE A 18 19.30 26.94 -26.36
C ILE A 18 20.45 26.95 -25.35
N ARG A 19 20.45 27.95 -24.47
CA ARG A 19 21.38 27.97 -23.34
C ARG A 19 21.12 26.74 -22.48
N SER A 20 22.19 26.03 -22.12
CA SER A 20 22.12 24.98 -21.10
C SER A 20 21.64 25.61 -19.80
N PHE A 21 20.38 25.39 -19.45
CA PHE A 21 19.89 25.72 -18.12
C PHE A 21 20.51 24.71 -17.15
N THR A 22 21.33 25.19 -16.22
CA THR A 22 21.71 24.39 -15.07
C THR A 22 20.43 23.99 -14.33
N THR A 23 20.25 22.70 -14.08
CA THR A 23 19.16 22.21 -13.23
C THR A 23 19.17 23.00 -11.93
N LEU A 24 18.04 23.65 -11.61
CA LEU A 24 17.89 24.37 -10.36
C LEU A 24 18.19 23.41 -9.20
N PRO A 25 18.99 23.82 -8.20
CA PRO A 25 19.25 22.97 -7.06
C PRO A 25 17.94 22.74 -6.31
N THR A 26 17.43 21.51 -6.37
CA THR A 26 16.26 21.10 -5.61
C THR A 26 16.69 20.95 -4.16
N ALA A 27 16.26 21.87 -3.29
CA ALA A 27 16.45 21.70 -1.86
C ALA A 27 15.49 20.62 -1.35
N GLN A 28 16.00 19.42 -1.09
CA GLN A 28 15.24 18.42 -0.34
C GLN A 28 15.30 18.83 1.14
N LEU A 29 14.20 19.40 1.63
CA LEU A 29 14.04 19.68 3.05
C LEU A 29 13.90 18.34 3.80
N SER A 30 14.65 18.18 4.88
CA SER A 30 14.48 17.03 5.76
C SER A 30 13.07 17.05 6.38
N PRO A 31 12.48 15.88 6.65
CA PRO A 31 11.20 15.81 7.36
C PRO A 31 11.28 16.57 8.67
N SER A 32 10.22 17.33 8.99
CA SER A 32 10.14 17.99 10.29
C SER A 32 10.09 16.95 11.41
N ARG A 33 10.52 17.34 12.62
CA ARG A 33 10.42 16.45 13.79
C ARG A 33 8.99 15.94 14.03
N SER A 34 7.99 16.77 13.72
CA SER A 34 6.58 16.39 13.81
C SER A 34 6.19 15.36 12.76
N ALA A 35 6.70 15.48 11.52
CA ALA A 35 6.46 14.49 10.48
C ALA A 35 7.08 13.13 10.84
N SER A 36 8.30 13.13 11.39
CA SER A 36 8.93 11.90 11.89
C SER A 36 8.18 11.28 13.08
N ALA A 37 7.75 12.10 14.04
CA ALA A 37 6.98 11.61 15.19
C ALA A 37 5.63 11.02 14.76
N LEU A 38 4.94 11.66 13.81
CA LEU A 38 3.69 11.14 13.25
C LEU A 38 3.91 9.80 12.54
N ALA A 39 4.96 9.67 11.74
CA ALA A 39 5.29 8.42 11.07
C ALA A 39 5.54 7.29 12.09
N SER A 40 6.31 7.55 13.15
CA SER A 40 6.55 6.55 14.21
C SER A 40 5.28 6.15 14.96
N LEU A 41 4.34 7.07 15.18
CA LEU A 41 3.03 6.75 15.76
C LEU A 41 2.22 5.87 14.80
N GLN A 42 2.18 6.23 13.52
CA GLN A 42 1.48 5.44 12.50
C GLN A 42 2.02 4.01 12.38
N ASP A 43 3.34 3.84 12.40
CA ASP A 43 3.98 2.52 12.36
C ASP A 43 3.60 1.68 13.58
N THR A 44 3.53 2.30 14.76
CA THR A 44 3.16 1.61 16.00
C THR A 44 1.70 1.17 15.98
N GLU A 45 0.79 2.07 15.58
CA GLU A 45 -0.64 1.77 15.51
C GLU A 45 -0.97 0.71 14.45
N HIS A 46 -0.29 0.71 13.30
CA HIS A 46 -0.45 -0.35 12.31
C HIS A 46 -0.14 -1.74 12.87
N LEU A 47 0.94 -1.88 13.64
CA LEU A 47 1.28 -3.16 14.27
C LEU A 47 0.19 -3.62 15.26
N LEU A 48 -0.41 -2.70 16.00
CA LEU A 48 -1.50 -3.02 16.93
C LEU A 48 -2.78 -3.46 16.20
N VAL A 49 -3.11 -2.79 15.09
CA VAL A 49 -4.25 -3.16 14.24
C VAL A 49 -4.05 -4.55 13.65
N ASP A 50 -2.86 -4.85 13.15
CA ASP A 50 -2.53 -6.15 12.56
C ASP A 50 -2.61 -7.28 13.61
N ASP A 51 -2.05 -7.08 14.81
CA ASP A 51 -2.13 -8.06 15.91
C ASP A 51 -3.58 -8.32 16.32
N CYS A 52 -4.37 -7.26 16.51
CA CYS A 52 -5.78 -7.38 16.89
C CYS A 52 -6.59 -8.13 15.84
N THR A 53 -6.37 -7.79 14.56
CA THR A 53 -7.08 -8.43 13.43
C THR A 53 -6.70 -9.91 13.32
N SER A 54 -5.42 -10.24 13.45
CA SER A 54 -4.92 -11.63 13.42
C SER A 54 -5.51 -12.47 14.56
N ARG A 55 -5.57 -11.92 15.77
CA ARG A 55 -6.16 -12.60 16.93
C ARG A 55 -7.66 -12.84 16.77
N LEU A 56 -8.39 -11.87 16.22
CA LEU A 56 -9.82 -12.02 15.93
C LEU A 56 -10.06 -13.07 14.86
N ASP A 57 -9.28 -13.06 13.77
CA ASP A 57 -9.38 -14.06 12.69
C ASP A 57 -9.12 -15.48 13.22
N THR A 58 -8.05 -15.65 13.99
CA THR A 58 -7.72 -16.93 14.65
C THR A 58 -8.87 -17.42 15.52
N HIS A 59 -9.41 -16.54 16.38
CA HIS A 59 -10.50 -16.92 17.28
C HIS A 59 -11.78 -17.30 16.53
N LEU A 60 -12.14 -16.55 15.48
CA LEU A 60 -13.30 -16.87 14.65
C LEU A 60 -13.11 -18.20 13.92
N HIS A 61 -11.89 -18.50 13.47
CA HIS A 61 -11.56 -19.78 12.87
C HIS A 61 -11.72 -20.95 13.86
N GLU A 62 -11.24 -20.79 15.09
CA GLU A 62 -11.42 -21.79 16.16
C GLU A 62 -12.90 -22.03 16.48
N VAL A 63 -13.70 -20.96 16.57
CA VAL A 63 -15.16 -21.06 16.81
C VAL A 63 -15.86 -21.79 15.66
N ALA A 64 -15.49 -21.48 14.41
CA ALA A 64 -16.04 -22.15 13.24
C ALA A 64 -15.65 -23.64 13.19
N ALA A 65 -14.40 -23.97 13.51
CA ALA A 65 -13.93 -25.35 13.59
C ALA A 65 -14.71 -26.13 14.66
N PHE A 66 -14.86 -25.56 15.86
CA PHE A 66 -15.65 -26.15 16.94
C PHE A 66 -17.11 -26.40 16.52
N ALA A 67 -17.75 -25.40 15.90
CA ALA A 67 -19.13 -25.56 15.42
C ALA A 67 -19.25 -26.69 14.38
N SER A 68 -18.27 -26.79 13.47
CA SER A 68 -18.22 -27.87 12.49
C SER A 68 -18.02 -29.25 13.14
N GLU A 69 -17.20 -29.37 14.18
CA GLU A 69 -17.01 -30.63 14.90
C GLU A 69 -18.29 -31.06 15.61
N VAL A 70 -19.00 -30.11 16.23
CA VAL A 70 -20.29 -30.36 16.88
C VAL A 70 -21.32 -30.84 15.86
N GLU A 71 -21.42 -30.18 14.70
CA GLU A 71 -22.34 -30.60 13.63
C GLU A 71 -22.03 -32.02 13.13
N GLN A 72 -20.75 -32.35 12.94
CA GLN A 72 -20.33 -33.69 12.52
C GLN A 72 -20.65 -34.75 13.59
N ALA A 73 -20.43 -34.43 14.86
CA ALA A 73 -20.75 -35.31 15.97
C ALA A 73 -22.26 -35.55 16.07
N ASP A 74 -23.07 -34.50 15.98
CA ASP A 74 -24.53 -34.58 16.00
C ASP A 74 -25.06 -35.43 14.83
N ALA A 75 -24.56 -35.18 13.61
CA ALA A 75 -24.93 -35.97 12.44
C ALA A 75 -24.53 -37.45 12.58
N ARG A 76 -23.41 -37.75 13.24
CA ARG A 76 -22.99 -39.12 13.52
C ARG A 76 -23.91 -39.79 14.53
N PHE A 77 -24.18 -39.15 15.66
CA PHE A 77 -25.07 -39.71 16.67
C PHE A 77 -26.50 -39.88 16.13
N GLY A 78 -27.00 -38.92 15.34
CA GLY A 78 -28.30 -39.02 14.69
C GLY A 78 -28.42 -40.22 13.74
N LYS A 79 -27.33 -40.59 13.05
CA LYS A 79 -27.29 -41.80 12.21
C LYS A 79 -27.23 -43.09 13.04
N GLU A 80 -26.48 -43.09 14.14
CA GLU A 80 -26.38 -44.25 15.05
C GLU A 80 -27.67 -44.51 15.84
N LEU A 81 -28.48 -43.46 16.06
CA LEU A 81 -29.77 -43.52 16.77
C LEU A 81 -30.98 -43.72 15.85
N ALA A 82 -30.83 -43.60 14.54
CA ALA A 82 -31.89 -43.88 13.58
C ALA A 82 -32.07 -45.41 13.42
N PRO A 83 -33.29 -45.96 13.59
CA PRO A 83 -33.58 -47.40 13.55
C PRO A 83 -33.42 -48.03 12.16
#